data_AF-Q075J9-F1
#
_entry.id   AF-Q075J9-F1
#
_cell.length_a   1.000
_cell.length_b   1.000
_cell.length_c   1.000
_cell.angle_alpha   90.00
_cell.angle_beta   90.00
_cell.angle_gamma   90.00
#
_symmetry.space_group_name_H-M   'P 1'
#
loop_
_entity.id
_entity.type
_entity.pdbx_description
1 polymer ?
#
loop_
_entity_poly.entity_id
_entity_poly.type
_entity_poly.pdbx_seq_one_letter_code
_entity_poly.pdbx_strand_id
1 'polypeptide(L)'
;TQTINDWYDRDIDAINEPYRAIPSGRISGPQVIAQIWVLLLSGVALAAGLDWWAGHWFDGVSGIFLGPVQVPPILANALFGSLVAYIYSAPPLKLKQSGWIGDYACGASYIALPWWCGQSLFGQLNPEVMVLSLLYSIGGLGIAIVNDFKSMEGDRMKGLMSLTVMYGLDRAKWICAATMDLTQLATALYLASVGETNYALVL
;
A
#
# COMPACT_ATOMS: atom_id res chain seq x y z
N THR A 1 -2.52 8.07 -5.14
CA THR A 1 -3.94 8.24 -4.78
C THR A 1 -4.71 7.08 -5.39
N GLN A 2 -5.85 6.66 -4.84
CA GLN A 2 -6.67 5.60 -5.49
C GLN A 2 -7.08 6.00 -6.91
N THR A 3 -7.35 7.29 -7.13
CA THR A 3 -7.75 7.85 -8.43
C THR A 3 -6.73 7.60 -9.54
N ILE A 4 -5.42 7.56 -9.25
CA ILE A 4 -4.42 7.23 -10.28
C ILE A 4 -4.54 5.77 -10.72
N ASN A 5 -4.85 4.87 -9.79
CA ASN A 5 -5.06 3.46 -10.08
C ASN A 5 -6.30 3.30 -10.98
N ASP A 6 -7.43 3.89 -10.58
CA ASP A 6 -8.68 3.86 -11.37
C ASP A 6 -8.48 4.44 -12.79
N TRP A 7 -7.65 5.49 -12.93
CA TRP A 7 -7.35 6.09 -14.23
C TRP A 7 -6.59 5.14 -15.16
N TYR A 8 -5.55 4.45 -14.65
CA TYR A 8 -4.75 3.52 -15.45
C TYR A 8 -5.40 2.13 -15.62
N ASP A 9 -6.45 1.86 -14.85
CA ASP A 9 -7.23 0.62 -14.91
C ASP A 9 -8.55 0.76 -15.66
N ARG A 10 -8.94 1.96 -16.09
CA ARG A 10 -10.21 2.23 -16.79
C ARG A 10 -10.58 1.23 -17.90
N ASP A 11 -9.61 0.69 -18.65
CA ASP A 11 -9.85 -0.26 -19.74
C ASP A 11 -10.05 -1.71 -19.25
N ILE A 12 -9.53 -2.04 -18.06
CA ILE A 12 -9.78 -3.30 -17.35
C ILE A 12 -11.12 -3.19 -16.62
N ASP A 13 -11.33 -2.07 -15.93
CA ASP A 13 -12.55 -1.77 -15.19
C ASP A 13 -13.78 -1.64 -16.11
N ALA A 14 -13.61 -1.20 -17.36
CA ALA A 14 -14.69 -1.24 -18.35
C ALA A 14 -15.21 -2.67 -18.61
N ILE A 15 -14.40 -3.70 -18.31
CA ILE A 15 -14.80 -5.10 -18.44
C ILE A 15 -15.35 -5.63 -17.11
N ASN A 16 -14.59 -5.46 -16.03
CA ASN A 16 -14.95 -6.02 -14.72
C ASN A 16 -16.10 -5.25 -14.05
N GLU A 17 -16.09 -3.92 -14.14
CA GLU A 17 -16.98 -3.02 -13.39
C GLU A 17 -17.39 -1.79 -14.23
N PRO A 18 -18.13 -1.97 -15.36
CA PRO A 18 -18.43 -0.92 -16.33
C PRO A 18 -19.24 0.26 -15.77
N TYR A 19 -19.86 0.07 -14.61
CA TYR A 19 -20.67 1.06 -13.91
C TYR A 19 -19.83 2.07 -13.10
N ARG A 20 -18.52 1.86 -12.93
CA ARG A 20 -17.62 2.79 -12.24
C ARG A 20 -17.55 4.14 -12.95
N ALA A 21 -17.27 5.20 -12.20
CA ALA A 21 -17.37 6.59 -12.68
C ALA A 21 -16.51 6.89 -13.93
N ILE A 22 -15.27 6.38 -13.97
CA ILE A 22 -14.34 6.61 -15.08
C ILE A 22 -14.73 5.77 -16.31
N PRO A 23 -14.88 4.43 -16.24
CA PRO A 23 -15.31 3.63 -17.40
C PRO A 23 -16.67 4.04 -17.96
N SER A 24 -17.62 4.42 -17.10
CA SER A 24 -18.96 4.81 -17.53
C SER A 24 -19.02 6.23 -18.12
N GLY A 25 -17.92 6.98 -18.13
CA GLY A 25 -17.85 8.36 -18.62
C GLY A 25 -18.61 9.39 -17.76
N ARG A 26 -18.98 9.06 -16.51
CA ARG A 26 -19.66 10.01 -15.60
C ARG A 26 -18.73 11.13 -15.15
N ILE A 27 -17.43 10.88 -15.15
CA ILE A 27 -16.39 11.87 -14.91
C ILE A 27 -15.47 11.93 -16.14
N SER A 28 -15.15 13.14 -16.59
CA SER A 28 -14.27 13.35 -17.74
C SER A 28 -12.80 13.15 -17.37
N GLY A 29 -11.96 12.80 -18.35
CA GLY A 29 -10.51 12.64 -18.13
C GLY A 29 -9.83 13.84 -17.47
N PRO A 30 -10.08 15.09 -17.90
CA PRO A 30 -9.53 16.27 -17.22
C PRO A 30 -9.94 16.39 -15.75
N GLN A 31 -11.17 16.02 -15.38
CA GLN A 31 -11.62 16.04 -13.99
C GLN A 31 -10.88 14.99 -13.14
N VAL A 32 -10.64 13.80 -13.70
CA VAL A 32 -9.86 12.75 -13.03
C VAL A 32 -8.42 13.22 -12.80
N ILE A 33 -7.78 13.79 -13.83
CA ILE A 33 -6.41 14.31 -13.74
C ILE A 33 -6.32 15.44 -12.71
N ALA A 34 -7.30 16.36 -12.71
CA ALA A 34 -7.38 17.41 -11.70
C ALA A 34 -7.49 16.82 -10.28
N GLN A 35 -8.33 15.81 -10.09
CA GLN A 35 -8.48 15.12 -8.80
C GLN A 35 -7.18 14.43 -8.35
N ILE A 36 -6.44 13.79 -9.27
CA ILE A 36 -5.13 13.20 -8.97
C ILE A 36 -4.18 14.27 -8.43
N TRP A 37 -4.05 15.40 -9.11
CA TRP A 37 -3.18 16.50 -8.69
C TRP A 37 -3.63 17.14 -7.38
N VAL A 38 -4.93 17.41 -7.22
CA VAL A 38 -5.47 17.98 -6.00
C VAL A 38 -5.16 17.07 -4.81
N LEU A 39 -5.47 15.77 -4.91
CA LEU A 39 -5.23 14.82 -3.82
C LEU A 39 -3.75 14.62 -3.51
N LEU A 40 -2.89 14.59 -4.55
CA LEU A 40 -1.45 14.48 -4.38
C LEU A 40 -0.88 15.72 -3.67
N LEU A 41 -1.17 16.91 -4.20
CA LEU A 41 -0.66 18.17 -3.66
C LEU A 41 -1.23 18.45 -2.27
N SER A 42 -2.52 18.17 -2.03
CA SER A 42 -3.12 18.32 -0.70
C SER A 42 -2.53 17.33 0.30
N GLY A 43 -2.26 16.08 -0.11
CA GLY A 43 -1.64 15.08 0.74
C GLY A 43 -0.21 15.44 1.12
N VAL A 44 0.59 15.91 0.15
CA VAL A 44 1.96 16.39 0.38
C VAL A 44 1.97 17.65 1.25
N ALA A 45 1.08 18.60 1.00
CA ALA A 45 0.95 19.81 1.81
C ALA A 45 0.52 19.49 3.26
N LEU A 46 -0.42 18.56 3.43
CA LEU A 46 -0.84 18.09 4.76
C LEU A 46 0.32 17.42 5.50
N ALA A 47 1.07 16.54 4.82
CA ALA A 47 2.25 15.90 5.42
C ALA A 47 3.28 16.92 5.90
N ALA A 48 3.63 17.91 5.06
CA ALA A 48 4.55 18.98 5.44
C ALA A 48 4.02 19.83 6.61
N GLY A 49 2.71 20.10 6.65
CA GLY A 49 2.05 20.80 7.74
C GLY A 49 2.04 20.01 9.05
N LEU A 50 1.90 18.68 8.98
CA LEU A 50 2.01 17.80 10.14
C LEU A 50 3.43 17.74 10.67
N ASP A 51 4.44 17.66 9.80
CA ASP A 51 5.85 17.75 10.21
C ASP A 51 6.18 19.10 10.86
N TRP A 52 5.59 20.20 10.36
CA TRP A 52 5.71 21.52 10.98
C TRP A 52 5.09 21.55 12.36
N TRP A 53 3.85 21.06 12.49
CA TRP A 53 3.15 21.00 13.77
C TRP A 53 3.86 20.12 14.79
N ALA A 54 4.44 18.99 14.36
CA ALA A 54 5.19 18.06 15.18
C ALA A 54 6.64 18.53 15.50
N GLY A 55 7.10 19.65 14.94
CA GLY A 55 8.45 20.18 15.19
C GLY A 55 9.59 19.47 14.44
N HIS A 56 9.29 18.53 13.53
CA HIS A 56 10.29 17.70 12.85
C HIS A 56 11.31 18.50 12.00
N TRP A 57 10.94 19.70 11.55
CA TRP A 57 11.85 20.58 10.80
C TRP A 57 12.98 21.18 11.64
N PHE A 58 12.82 21.20 12.96
CA PHE A 58 13.73 21.88 13.88
C PHE A 58 14.50 20.91 14.79
N ASP A 59 13.94 19.72 15.02
CA ASP A 59 14.48 18.75 15.96
C ASP A 59 15.64 17.90 15.39
N GLY A 60 16.03 18.08 14.12
CA GLY A 60 17.10 17.29 13.50
C GLY A 60 16.83 15.78 13.50
N VAL A 61 15.56 15.38 13.70
CA VAL A 61 15.13 13.98 13.73
C VAL A 61 15.61 13.34 12.45
N SER A 62 16.46 12.33 12.62
CA SER A 62 17.13 11.64 11.54
C SER A 62 16.08 11.16 10.55
N GLY A 63 16.01 11.83 9.41
CA GLY A 63 15.17 11.40 8.30
C GLY A 63 15.51 9.95 7.95
N ILE A 64 14.53 9.26 7.36
CA ILE A 64 14.73 7.94 6.77
C ILE A 64 16.03 7.96 5.94
N PHE A 65 16.95 7.04 6.22
CA PHE A 65 18.34 6.91 5.73
C PHE A 65 18.55 7.27 4.23
N LEU A 66 18.52 8.56 3.89
CA LEU A 66 18.71 9.08 2.53
C LEU A 66 19.77 10.20 2.55
N GLY A 67 20.96 9.89 3.07
CA GLY A 67 22.14 10.74 2.95
C GLY A 67 22.06 12.07 3.73
N PRO A 68 22.73 13.15 3.26
CA PRO A 68 22.87 14.41 4.00
C PRO A 68 21.61 15.29 3.99
N VAL A 69 20.54 14.89 3.28
CA VAL A 69 19.29 15.65 3.20
C VAL A 69 18.34 15.18 4.30
N GLN A 70 18.14 16.02 5.31
CA GLN A 70 17.13 15.80 6.35
C GLN A 70 15.75 16.13 5.77
N VAL A 71 15.05 15.11 5.28
CA VAL A 71 13.62 15.24 4.94
C VAL A 71 12.80 14.81 6.16
N PRO A 72 11.85 15.63 6.63
CA PRO A 72 10.96 15.25 7.71
C PRO A 72 10.22 13.93 7.43
N PRO A 73 10.00 13.10 8.45
CA PRO A 73 9.61 11.71 8.25
C PRO A 73 8.22 11.55 7.63
N ILE A 74 7.24 12.41 7.97
CA ILE A 74 5.87 12.29 7.44
C ILE A 74 5.85 12.69 5.96
N LEU A 75 6.52 13.78 5.60
CA LEU A 75 6.70 14.21 4.22
C LEU A 75 7.46 13.17 3.40
N ALA A 76 8.55 12.62 3.93
CA ALA A 76 9.31 11.56 3.28
C ALA A 76 8.41 10.33 3.00
N ASN A 77 7.62 9.92 3.99
CA ASN A 77 6.67 8.82 3.86
C ASN A 77 5.57 9.11 2.83
N ALA A 78 5.01 10.34 2.81
CA ALA A 78 4.00 10.74 1.84
C ALA A 78 4.54 10.76 0.40
N LEU A 79 5.77 11.25 0.20
CA LEU A 79 6.45 11.25 -1.10
C LEU A 79 6.76 9.81 -1.55
N PHE A 80 7.29 8.98 -0.64
CA PHE A 80 7.57 7.58 -0.93
C PHE A 80 6.29 6.80 -1.26
N GLY A 81 5.23 6.91 -0.45
CA GLY A 81 3.94 6.28 -0.73
C GLY A 81 3.31 6.78 -2.03
N SER A 82 3.49 8.05 -2.37
CA SER A 82 3.03 8.61 -3.65
C SER A 82 3.80 8.01 -4.84
N LEU A 83 5.12 7.84 -4.70
CA LEU A 83 5.96 7.15 -5.67
C LEU A 83 5.52 5.69 -5.82
N VAL A 84 5.33 4.95 -4.71
CA VAL A 84 4.86 3.56 -4.71
C VAL A 84 3.50 3.45 -5.43
N ALA A 85 2.55 4.34 -5.12
CA ALA A 85 1.25 4.37 -5.78
C ALA A 85 1.35 4.64 -7.29
N TYR A 86 2.28 5.50 -7.71
CA TYR A 86 2.56 5.76 -9.13
C TYR A 86 3.15 4.53 -9.81
N ILE A 87 4.25 3.97 -9.30
CA ILE A 87 4.92 2.81 -9.93
C ILE A 87 4.05 1.55 -9.89
N TYR A 88 3.14 1.45 -8.92
CA TYR A 88 2.14 0.39 -8.87
C TYR A 88 1.17 0.48 -10.05
N SER A 89 0.68 1.68 -10.37
CA SER A 89 -0.44 1.89 -11.31
C SER A 89 0.00 2.23 -12.74
N ALA A 90 1.10 2.98 -12.89
CA ALA A 90 1.47 3.68 -14.10
C ALA A 90 2.77 3.13 -14.74
N PRO A 91 2.94 3.27 -16.07
CA PRO A 91 4.21 2.99 -16.74
C PRO A 91 5.36 3.87 -16.20
N PRO A 92 6.63 3.40 -16.27
CA PRO A 92 7.07 2.21 -17.00
C PRO A 92 7.01 0.90 -16.20
N LEU A 93 6.93 0.94 -14.87
CA LEU A 93 7.03 -0.25 -14.02
C LEU A 93 5.70 -1.00 -13.87
N LYS A 94 4.60 -0.28 -13.61
CA LYS A 94 3.25 -0.81 -13.39
C LYS A 94 3.26 -2.13 -12.59
N LEU A 95 3.75 -2.09 -11.34
CA LEU A 95 4.02 -3.29 -10.51
C LEU A 95 2.84 -4.26 -10.43
N LYS A 96 1.61 -3.75 -10.52
CA LYS A 96 0.39 -4.56 -10.56
C LYS A 96 0.32 -5.58 -11.70
N GLN A 97 1.24 -5.53 -12.68
CA GLN A 97 1.38 -6.57 -13.70
C GLN A 97 1.83 -7.92 -13.12
N SER A 98 2.52 -7.91 -11.98
CA SER A 98 2.95 -9.09 -11.24
C SER A 98 2.13 -9.21 -9.95
N GLY A 99 1.44 -10.34 -9.75
CA GLY A 99 0.68 -10.57 -8.52
C GLY A 99 1.56 -10.46 -7.27
N TRP A 100 2.70 -11.16 -7.22
CA TRP A 100 3.56 -11.14 -6.04
C TRP A 100 4.04 -9.73 -5.64
N ILE A 101 4.57 -8.97 -6.59
CA ILE A 101 5.16 -7.65 -6.31
C ILE A 101 4.06 -6.59 -6.17
N GLY A 102 3.05 -6.65 -7.03
CA GLY A 102 1.89 -5.76 -7.00
C GLY A 102 1.10 -5.88 -5.70
N ASP A 103 0.73 -7.11 -5.33
CA ASP A 103 -0.08 -7.39 -4.13
C ASP A 103 0.68 -7.02 -2.86
N TYR A 104 1.98 -7.31 -2.81
CA TYR A 104 2.81 -6.87 -1.68
C TYR A 104 2.95 -5.35 -1.61
N ALA A 105 3.20 -4.68 -2.74
CA ALA A 105 3.28 -3.22 -2.77
C ALA A 105 1.95 -2.57 -2.32
N CYS A 106 0.83 -3.16 -2.72
CA CYS A 106 -0.51 -2.78 -2.27
C CYS A 106 -0.65 -2.99 -0.76
N GLY A 107 -0.41 -4.21 -0.27
CA GLY A 107 -0.48 -4.57 1.15
C GLY A 107 0.40 -3.70 2.06
N ALA A 108 1.66 -3.47 1.66
CA ALA A 108 2.60 -2.58 2.34
C ALA A 108 2.10 -1.14 2.40
N SER A 109 1.44 -0.66 1.34
CA SER A 109 0.86 0.69 1.30
C SER A 109 -0.35 0.86 2.24
N TYR A 110 -1.07 -0.22 2.56
CA TYR A 110 -2.20 -0.20 3.50
C TYR A 110 -1.80 -0.45 4.96
N ILE A 111 -0.65 -1.08 5.20
CA ILE A 111 -0.22 -1.48 6.54
C ILE A 111 1.01 -0.68 6.99
N ALA A 112 2.16 -0.86 6.34
CA ALA A 112 3.42 -0.29 6.81
C ALA A 112 3.45 1.23 6.72
N LEU A 113 3.08 1.82 5.57
CA LEU A 113 3.19 3.27 5.38
C LEU A 113 2.26 4.08 6.32
N PRO A 114 0.98 3.71 6.52
CA PRO A 114 0.12 4.39 7.49
C PRO A 114 0.63 4.21 8.92
N TRP A 115 1.17 3.03 9.25
CA TRP A 115 1.77 2.78 10.56
C TRP A 115 2.96 3.69 10.82
N TRP A 116 3.85 3.85 9.84
CA TRP A 116 5.00 4.75 9.94
C TRP A 116 4.56 6.20 10.12
N CYS A 117 3.56 6.64 9.36
CA CYS A 117 2.97 7.97 9.52
C CYS A 117 2.42 8.19 10.94
N GLY A 118 1.67 7.22 11.48
CA GLY A 118 1.11 7.29 12.82
C GLY A 118 2.19 7.35 13.91
N GLN A 119 3.23 6.53 13.78
CA GLN A 119 4.36 6.51 14.72
C GLN A 119 5.21 7.77 14.64
N SER A 120 5.40 8.33 13.45
CA SER A 120 6.06 9.64 13.31
C SER A 120 5.26 10.77 13.94
N LEU A 121 3.92 10.69 13.99
CA LEU A 121 3.10 11.78 14.52
C LEU A 121 2.82 11.67 16.03
N PHE A 122 2.63 10.45 16.53
CA PHE A 122 2.14 10.21 17.89
C PHE A 122 3.09 9.38 18.76
N GLY A 123 4.18 8.86 18.20
CA GLY A 123 5.07 7.92 18.88
C GLY A 123 6.52 8.12 18.48
N GLN A 124 7.23 7.00 18.32
CA GLN A 124 8.61 6.99 17.87
C GLN A 124 8.76 5.98 16.73
N LEU A 125 9.12 6.48 15.55
CA LEU A 125 9.46 5.62 14.42
C LEU A 125 10.90 5.12 14.59
N ASN A 126 11.07 3.89 15.04
CA ASN A 126 12.36 3.21 15.16
C ASN A 126 12.49 2.05 14.15
N PRO A 127 13.72 1.56 13.89
CA PRO A 127 13.94 0.46 12.95
C PRO A 127 13.15 -0.81 13.28
N GLU A 128 12.94 -1.12 14.56
CA GLU A 128 12.19 -2.28 15.02
C GLU A 128 10.73 -2.21 14.56
N VAL A 129 10.07 -1.07 14.76
CA VAL A 129 8.70 -0.83 14.31
C VAL A 129 8.62 -0.83 12.79
N MET A 130 9.61 -0.26 12.10
CA MET A 130 9.65 -0.25 10.64
C MET A 130 9.75 -1.67 10.07
N VAL A 131 10.66 -2.48 10.59
CA VAL A 131 10.85 -3.87 10.16
C VAL A 131 9.63 -4.71 10.51
N LEU A 132 9.11 -4.59 11.74
CA LEU A 132 7.94 -5.35 12.17
C LEU A 132 6.71 -5.04 11.30
N SER A 133 6.42 -3.76 11.05
CA SER A 133 5.27 -3.35 10.22
C SER A 133 5.44 -3.74 8.75
N LEU A 134 6.66 -3.75 8.20
CA LEU A 134 6.92 -4.29 6.86
C LEU A 134 6.68 -5.79 6.79
N LEU A 135 7.21 -6.56 7.75
CA LEU A 135 6.97 -8.01 7.81
C LEU A 135 5.49 -8.31 8.01
N TYR A 136 4.81 -7.57 8.88
CA TYR A 136 3.37 -7.70 9.11
C TYR A 136 2.55 -7.36 7.84
N SER A 137 3.08 -6.50 6.97
CA SER A 137 2.42 -6.16 5.70
C SER A 137 2.34 -7.32 4.69
N ILE A 138 3.08 -8.41 4.93
CA ILE A 138 2.90 -9.68 4.20
C ILE A 138 1.46 -10.16 4.39
N GLY A 139 0.83 -9.96 5.55
CA GLY A 139 -0.59 -10.25 5.74
C GLY A 139 -1.50 -9.44 4.79
N GLY A 140 -1.08 -8.21 4.45
CA GLY A 140 -1.75 -7.36 3.45
C GLY A 140 -1.68 -7.91 2.02
N LEU A 141 -0.66 -8.72 1.69
CA LEU A 141 -0.62 -9.46 0.43
C LEU A 141 -1.80 -10.43 0.34
N GLY A 142 -2.12 -11.13 1.43
CA GLY A 142 -3.30 -11.99 1.49
C GLY A 142 -4.61 -11.24 1.18
N ILE A 143 -4.78 -10.05 1.76
CA ILE A 143 -5.95 -9.19 1.48
C ILE A 143 -6.00 -8.77 0.01
N ALA A 144 -4.86 -8.46 -0.60
CA ALA A 144 -4.78 -8.15 -2.03
C ALA A 144 -5.18 -9.36 -2.89
N ILE A 145 -4.74 -10.59 -2.56
CA ILE A 145 -5.19 -11.82 -3.25
C ILE A 145 -6.70 -11.99 -3.16
N VAL A 146 -7.34 -11.66 -2.02
CA VAL A 146 -8.80 -11.71 -1.89
C VAL A 146 -9.49 -10.83 -2.95
N ASN A 147 -8.92 -9.66 -3.25
CA ASN A 147 -9.44 -8.76 -4.27
C ASN A 147 -9.24 -9.34 -5.69
N ASP A 148 -8.10 -9.98 -5.94
CA ASP A 148 -7.79 -10.62 -7.24
C ASP A 148 -8.78 -11.73 -7.63
N PHE A 149 -9.48 -12.33 -6.66
CA PHE A 149 -10.53 -13.29 -6.99
C PHE A 149 -11.71 -12.64 -7.73
N LYS A 150 -12.00 -11.37 -7.44
CA LYS A 150 -13.11 -10.63 -8.06
C LYS A 150 -12.75 -10.16 -9.47
N SER A 151 -11.48 -9.89 -9.75
CA SER A 151 -11.00 -9.33 -11.03
C SER A 151 -10.40 -10.35 -11.99
N MET A 152 -10.32 -11.63 -11.61
CA MET A 152 -9.60 -12.69 -12.32
C MET A 152 -9.88 -12.75 -13.83
N GLU A 153 -11.13 -12.57 -14.25
CA GLU A 153 -11.51 -12.63 -15.67
C GLU A 153 -10.90 -11.47 -16.47
N GLY A 154 -11.08 -10.23 -16.01
CA GLY A 154 -10.46 -9.05 -16.61
C GLY A 154 -8.94 -9.09 -16.58
N ASP A 155 -8.36 -9.60 -15.50
CA ASP A 155 -6.91 -9.76 -15.37
C ASP A 155 -6.36 -10.71 -16.44
N ARG A 156 -7.03 -11.86 -16.63
CA ARG A 156 -6.67 -12.83 -17.66
C ARG A 156 -6.76 -12.23 -19.07
N MET A 157 -7.83 -11.49 -19.38
CA MET A 157 -8.00 -10.87 -20.71
C MET A 157 -6.96 -9.80 -21.02
N LYS A 158 -6.46 -9.11 -20.00
CA LYS A 158 -5.49 -8.01 -20.14
C LYS A 158 -4.04 -8.47 -19.90
N GLY A 159 -3.83 -9.77 -19.73
CA GLY A 159 -2.50 -10.37 -19.57
C GLY A 159 -1.82 -10.04 -18.25
N LEU A 160 -2.59 -9.70 -17.20
CA LEU A 160 -2.08 -9.49 -15.85
C LEU A 160 -1.77 -10.84 -15.21
N MET A 161 -0.60 -10.92 -14.58
CA MET A 161 -0.13 -12.14 -13.90
C MET A 161 -0.50 -12.11 -12.41
N SER A 162 -1.78 -11.87 -12.10
CA SER A 162 -2.29 -11.93 -10.73
C SER A 162 -2.17 -13.35 -10.17
N LEU A 163 -2.14 -13.50 -8.83
CA LEU A 163 -1.94 -14.80 -8.22
C LEU A 163 -3.08 -15.77 -8.54
N THR A 164 -4.30 -15.25 -8.69
CA THR A 164 -5.49 -16.00 -9.08
C THR A 164 -5.42 -16.48 -10.54
N VAL A 165 -4.82 -15.70 -11.45
CA VAL A 165 -4.58 -16.09 -12.85
C VAL A 165 -3.45 -17.11 -12.95
N MET A 166 -2.34 -16.92 -12.23
CA MET A 166 -1.16 -17.79 -12.29
C MET A 166 -1.40 -19.18 -11.69
N TYR A 167 -2.07 -19.24 -10.53
CA TYR A 167 -2.21 -20.49 -9.77
C TYR A 167 -3.62 -21.09 -9.84
N GLY A 168 -4.59 -20.35 -10.37
CA GLY A 168 -6.01 -20.74 -10.37
C GLY A 168 -6.65 -20.62 -9.00
N LEU A 169 -7.97 -20.84 -8.95
CA LEU A 169 -8.79 -20.61 -7.76
C LEU A 169 -8.33 -21.44 -6.54
N ASP A 170 -8.09 -22.73 -6.75
CA ASP A 170 -7.82 -23.68 -5.65
C ASP A 170 -6.47 -23.50 -4.99
N ARG A 171 -5.43 -23.10 -5.73
CA ARG A 171 -4.12 -22.85 -5.13
C ARG A 171 -4.04 -21.44 -4.56
N ALA A 172 -4.60 -20.45 -5.26
CA ALA A 172 -4.62 -19.07 -4.79
C ALA A 172 -5.33 -18.91 -3.44
N LYS A 173 -6.40 -19.69 -3.16
CA LYS A 173 -7.10 -19.60 -1.87
C LYS A 173 -6.24 -20.07 -0.71
N TRP A 174 -5.43 -21.11 -0.92
CA TRP A 174 -4.50 -21.62 0.08
C TRP A 174 -3.30 -20.70 0.26
N ILE A 175 -2.80 -20.09 -0.82
CA ILE A 175 -1.77 -19.06 -0.73
C ILE A 175 -2.30 -17.89 0.10
N CYS A 176 -3.49 -17.38 -0.22
CA CYS A 176 -4.15 -16.31 0.53
C CYS A 176 -4.26 -16.63 2.03
N ALA A 177 -4.87 -17.77 2.37
CA ALA A 177 -5.04 -18.19 3.76
C ALA A 177 -3.69 -18.34 4.47
N ALA A 178 -2.74 -19.06 3.86
CA ALA A 178 -1.41 -19.28 4.43
C ALA A 178 -0.65 -17.96 4.66
N THR A 179 -0.70 -17.02 3.72
CA THR A 179 -0.01 -15.73 3.88
C THR A 179 -0.58 -14.92 5.06
N MET A 180 -1.90 -14.92 5.24
CA MET A 180 -2.55 -14.25 6.37
C MET A 180 -2.23 -14.95 7.69
N ASP A 181 -2.51 -16.24 7.78
CA ASP A 181 -2.39 -17.02 9.01
C ASP A 181 -0.93 -17.13 9.48
N LEU A 182 0.02 -17.36 8.56
CA LEU A 182 1.43 -17.45 8.92
C LEU A 182 2.00 -16.11 9.39
N THR A 183 1.54 -14.99 8.82
CA THR A 183 1.98 -13.65 9.26
C THR A 183 1.44 -13.35 10.67
N GLN A 184 0.19 -13.70 10.93
CA GLN A 184 -0.44 -13.56 12.23
C GLN A 184 0.28 -14.39 13.29
N LEU A 185 0.50 -15.69 13.01
CA LEU A 185 1.22 -16.61 13.88
C LEU A 185 2.66 -16.16 14.13
N ALA A 186 3.38 -15.73 13.09
CA ALA A 186 4.75 -15.23 13.23
C ALA A 186 4.79 -14.00 14.16
N THR A 187 3.81 -13.12 14.05
CA THR A 187 3.70 -11.91 14.88
C THR A 187 3.34 -12.26 16.32
N ALA A 188 2.40 -13.18 16.54
CA ALA A 188 2.06 -13.69 17.86
C ALA A 188 3.28 -14.35 18.54
N LEU A 189 4.03 -15.18 17.82
CA LEU A 189 5.25 -15.81 18.33
C LEU A 189 6.33 -14.78 18.64
N TYR A 190 6.50 -13.75 17.81
CA TYR A 190 7.42 -12.65 18.08
C TYR A 190 7.04 -11.91 19.37
N LEU A 191 5.77 -11.53 19.53
CA LEU A 191 5.29 -10.85 20.74
C LEU A 191 5.47 -11.71 21.99
N ALA A 192 5.19 -13.01 21.91
CA ALA A 192 5.44 -13.93 23.01
C ALA A 192 6.93 -13.99 23.37
N SER A 193 7.83 -13.96 22.38
CA SER A 193 9.28 -14.00 22.59
C SER A 193 9.84 -12.75 23.29
N VAL A 194 9.19 -11.60 23.16
CA VAL A 194 9.57 -10.34 23.82
C VAL A 194 8.83 -10.10 25.14
N GLY A 195 8.07 -11.09 25.63
CA GLY A 195 7.36 -11.03 26.90
C GLY A 195 5.95 -10.41 26.84
N GLU A 196 5.48 -10.04 25.64
CA GLU A 196 4.16 -9.45 25.39
C GLU A 196 3.07 -10.52 25.23
N THR A 197 2.99 -11.44 26.19
CA THR A 197 2.17 -12.66 26.09
C THR A 197 0.68 -12.38 25.94
N ASN A 198 0.15 -11.33 26.58
CA ASN A 198 -1.27 -10.97 26.45
C ASN A 198 -1.63 -10.55 25.02
N TYR A 199 -0.79 -9.74 24.37
CA TYR A 199 -1.00 -9.34 22.99
C TYR A 199 -0.81 -10.51 22.03
N ALA A 200 0.15 -11.39 22.31
CA ALA A 200 0.36 -12.62 21.53
C ALA A 200 -0.85 -13.56 21.57
N LEU A 201 -1.56 -13.66 22.69
CA LEU A 201 -2.74 -14.54 22.85
C LEU A 201 -4.01 -13.98 22.21
N VAL A 202 -4.07 -12.67 21.98
CA VAL A 202 -5.22 -12.01 21.32
C VAL A 202 -5.15 -12.16 19.80
N LEU A 203 -3.94 -12.26 19.23
CA LEU A 203 -3.71 -12.46 17.80
C LEU A 203 -4.06 -13.88 17.33
#